data_AF-G5CZJ2-F1
#
_entry.id   AF-G5CZJ2-F1
#
_cell.length_a   1.000
_cell.length_b   1.000
_cell.length_c   1.000
_cell.angle_alpha   90.00
_cell.angle_beta   90.00
_cell.angle_gamma   90.00
#
_symmetry.space_group_name_H-M   'P 1'
#
loop_
_entity.id
_entity.type
_entity.pdbx_description
1 polymer ?
#
loop_
_entity_poly.entity_id
_entity_poly.type
_entity_poly.pdbx_seq_one_letter_code
_entity_poly.pdbx_strand_id
1 'polypeptide(L)'
;EFKARLSEAGIAFGAVNSVAELGQHPALRRREVGTDNGATVSIPAAPIRWLDAIPHHESGHAPATGADTERVRQEFTKQQQKEAFNV
;
A
#
# COMPACT_ATOMS: atom_id res chain seq x y z
N GLU A 1 -29.19 -0.46 19.59
CA GLU A 1 -29.53 -0.36 21.02
C GLU A 1 -28.39 -0.80 21.95
N PHE A 2 -27.95 -2.07 21.93
CA PHE A 2 -26.95 -2.58 22.87
C PHE A 2 -25.58 -1.87 22.80
N LYS A 3 -25.05 -1.63 21.59
CA LYS A 3 -23.80 -0.86 21.37
C LYS A 3 -23.89 0.57 21.94
N ALA A 4 -25.05 1.21 21.82
CA ALA A 4 -25.25 2.56 22.34
C ALA A 4 -25.17 2.59 23.88
N ARG A 5 -25.82 1.62 24.53
CA ARG A 5 -25.77 1.45 26.00
C ARG A 5 -24.35 1.17 26.51
N LEU A 6 -23.59 0.33 25.80
CA LEU A 6 -22.19 0.06 26.16
C LEU A 6 -21.33 1.33 26.02
N SER A 7 -21.56 2.12 24.96
CA SER A 7 -20.86 3.39 24.74
C SER A 7 -21.19 4.42 25.82
N GLU A 8 -22.46 4.54 26.22
CA GLU A 8 -22.91 5.44 27.29
C GLU A 8 -22.29 5.06 28.65
N ALA A 9 -22.15 3.76 28.92
CA ALA A 9 -21.49 3.26 30.12
C ALA A 9 -19.95 3.36 30.08
N GLY A 10 -19.35 3.87 29.00
CA GLY A 10 -17.90 3.97 28.84
C GLY A 10 -17.19 2.61 28.75
N ILE A 11 -17.91 1.54 28.39
CA ILE A 11 -17.36 0.20 28.28
C ILE A 11 -16.70 0.07 26.90
N ALA A 12 -15.45 -0.39 26.85
CA ALA A 12 -14.77 -0.68 25.60
C ALA A 12 -15.40 -1.91 24.92
N PHE A 13 -15.85 -1.76 23.67
CA PHE A 13 -16.36 -2.85 22.84
C PHE A 13 -16.00 -2.63 21.37
N GLY A 14 -16.02 -3.71 20.59
CA GLY A 14 -15.83 -3.67 19.13
C GLY A 14 -16.87 -4.56 18.44
N ALA A 15 -17.26 -4.20 17.23
CA ALA A 15 -18.06 -5.08 16.39
C ALA A 15 -17.16 -6.13 15.73
N VAL A 16 -17.58 -7.38 15.72
CA VAL A 16 -16.96 -8.41 14.87
C VAL A 16 -17.56 -8.26 13.48
N ASN A 17 -16.73 -7.91 12.51
CA ASN A 17 -17.15 -7.73 11.12
C ASN A 17 -16.50 -8.81 10.25
N SER A 18 -17.23 -9.25 9.22
CA SER A 18 -16.69 -10.02 8.11
C SER A 18 -15.76 -9.17 7.23
N VAL A 19 -15.01 -9.82 6.34
CA VAL A 19 -14.14 -9.13 5.38
C VAL A 19 -14.93 -8.24 4.42
N ALA A 20 -16.13 -8.68 4.01
CA ALA A 20 -17.00 -7.90 3.13
C ALA A 20 -17.50 -6.62 3.82
N GLU A 21 -17.92 -6.72 5.09
CA GLU A 21 -18.31 -5.57 5.90
C GLU A 21 -17.13 -4.63 6.18
N LEU A 22 -15.93 -5.19 6.45
CA LEU A 22 -14.71 -4.38 6.59
C LEU A 22 -14.42 -3.60 5.30
N GLY A 23 -14.61 -4.21 4.13
CA GLY A 23 -14.39 -3.58 2.83
C GLY A 23 -15.24 -2.32 2.59
N GLN A 24 -16.40 -2.23 3.25
CA GLN A 24 -17.35 -1.12 3.16
C GLN A 24 -17.26 -0.17 4.37
N HIS A 25 -16.38 -0.46 5.33
CA HIS A 25 -16.35 0.26 6.60
C HIS A 25 -15.86 1.72 6.42
N PRO A 26 -16.53 2.74 6.98
CA PRO A 26 -16.17 4.15 6.78
C PRO A 26 -14.74 4.53 7.21
N ALA A 27 -14.21 3.83 8.22
CA ALA A 27 -12.83 4.07 8.67
C ALA A 27 -11.77 3.43 7.76
N LEU A 28 -12.15 2.49 6.88
CA LEU A 28 -11.22 1.86 5.95
C LEU A 28 -10.98 2.80 4.77
N ARG A 29 -9.79 3.40 4.74
CA ARG A 29 -9.35 4.16 3.57
C ARG A 29 -8.87 3.22 2.48
N ARG A 30 -9.26 3.53 1.25
CA ARG A 30 -8.77 2.85 0.05
C ARG A 30 -7.95 3.81 -0.81
N ARG A 31 -7.13 3.25 -1.67
CA ARG A 31 -6.41 3.94 -2.73
C ARG A 31 -6.52 3.13 -4.01
N GLU A 32 -6.54 3.83 -5.13
CA GLU A 32 -6.50 3.22 -6.45
C GLU A 32 -5.05 2.96 -6.88
N VAL A 33 -4.82 1.80 -7.51
CA VAL A 33 -3.51 1.40 -8.02
C VAL A 33 -3.71 0.85 -9.43
N GLY A 34 -2.88 1.29 -10.37
CA GLY A 34 -2.87 0.75 -11.71
C GLY A 34 -2.22 -0.63 -11.75
N THR A 35 -2.71 -1.51 -12.61
CA THR A 35 -2.11 -2.81 -12.92
C THR A 35 -1.30 -2.73 -14.21
N ASP A 36 -0.55 -3.79 -14.51
CA ASP A 36 0.28 -3.91 -15.71
C ASP A 36 -0.54 -3.97 -17.01
N ASN A 37 -1.77 -4.48 -16.95
CA ASN A 37 -2.70 -4.55 -18.07
C ASN A 37 -3.56 -3.28 -18.25
N GLY A 38 -3.29 -2.23 -17.49
CA GLY A 38 -4.01 -0.95 -17.57
C GLY A 38 -5.33 -0.90 -16.78
N ALA A 39 -5.74 -1.98 -16.11
CA ALA A 39 -6.86 -1.92 -15.18
C ALA A 39 -6.46 -1.17 -13.89
N THR A 40 -7.45 -0.57 -13.23
CA THR A 40 -7.28 0.07 -11.92
C THR A 40 -7.96 -0.78 -10.86
N VAL A 41 -7.28 -1.01 -9.74
CA VAL A 41 -7.82 -1.78 -8.60
C VAL A 41 -7.77 -0.96 -7.31
N SER A 42 -8.84 -1.09 -6.51
CA SER A 42 -8.96 -0.43 -5.22
C SER A 42 -8.41 -1.29 -4.10
N ILE A 43 -7.38 -0.81 -3.40
CA ILE A 43 -6.72 -1.54 -2.29
C ILE A 43 -6.72 -0.73 -0.99
N PRO A 44 -6.51 -1.35 0.18
CA PRO A 44 -6.32 -0.61 1.43
C PRO A 44 -5.16 0.40 1.33
N ALA A 45 -5.40 1.62 1.81
CA ALA A 45 -4.36 2.63 1.91
C ALA A 45 -3.37 2.32 3.05
N ALA A 46 -2.17 2.88 2.98
CA ALA A 46 -1.18 2.74 4.05
C ALA A 46 -1.75 3.23 5.40
N PRO A 47 -1.49 2.52 6.51
CA PRO A 47 -2.01 2.89 7.82
C PRO A 47 -1.36 4.16 8.36
N ILE A 48 -0.09 4.39 8.01
CA ILE A 48 0.68 5.57 8.40
C ILE A 48 0.06 6.82 7.77
N ARG A 49 -0.08 7.87 8.60
CA ARG A 49 -0.49 9.21 8.16
C ARG A 49 0.63 10.19 8.48
N TRP A 50 1.09 10.89 7.45
CA TRP A 50 2.06 11.97 7.60
C TRP A 50 1.30 13.30 7.64
N LEU A 51 1.60 14.15 8.63
CA LEU A 51 0.94 15.45 8.80
C LEU A 51 1.60 16.54 7.94
N ASP A 52 2.93 16.46 7.78
CA ASP A 52 3.74 17.54 7.19
C ASP A 52 4.40 17.18 5.85
N ALA A 53 4.24 15.94 5.38
CA ALA A 53 4.84 15.49 4.12
C ALA A 53 3.82 15.54 2.97
N ILE A 54 4.27 16.04 1.80
CA ILE A 54 3.58 15.78 0.53
C ILE A 54 3.50 14.26 0.39
N PRO A 55 2.30 13.67 0.20
CA PRO A 55 2.19 12.22 0.14
C PRO A 55 3.01 11.71 -1.05
N HIS A 56 4.17 11.10 -0.78
CA HIS A 56 4.99 10.39 -1.78
C HIS A 56 4.33 9.09 -2.28
N HIS A 57 3.02 8.95 -2.07
CA HIS A 57 2.24 7.78 -2.44
C HIS A 57 1.37 8.09 -3.65
N GLU A 58 1.95 8.67 -4.70
CA GLU A 58 1.35 8.48 -6.01
C GLU A 58 1.40 6.99 -6.29
N SER A 59 0.23 6.37 -6.23
CA SER A 59 0.06 4.96 -6.50
C SER A 59 0.33 4.75 -7.98
N GLY A 60 1.60 4.54 -8.33
CA GLY A 60 1.99 4.16 -9.68
C GLY A 60 1.37 2.84 -10.09
N HIS A 61 1.60 2.46 -11.34
CA HIS A 61 1.21 1.15 -11.83
C HIS A 61 2.11 0.07 -11.23
N ALA A 62 1.52 -1.09 -10.94
CA ALA A 62 2.30 -2.29 -10.71
C ALA A 62 3.09 -2.63 -11.99
N PRO A 63 4.40 -2.93 -11.88
CA PRO A 63 5.21 -3.29 -13.03
C PRO A 63 4.76 -4.64 -13.60
N ALA A 64 4.81 -4.76 -14.93
CA ALA A 64 4.65 -6.05 -15.59
C ALA A 64 5.79 -7.00 -15.18
N THR A 65 5.54 -8.31 -15.31
CA THR A 65 6.59 -9.30 -15.07
C THR A 65 7.76 -9.04 -16.01
N GLY A 66 8.94 -8.77 -15.43
CA GLY A 66 10.17 -8.54 -16.17
C GLY A 66 10.39 -7.11 -16.68
N ALA A 67 9.48 -6.16 -16.41
CA ALA A 67 9.55 -4.78 -16.92
C ALA A 67 10.89 -4.06 -16.66
N ASP A 68 11.52 -4.34 -15.52
CA ASP A 68 12.77 -3.71 -15.09
C ASP A 68 14.02 -4.59 -15.24
N THR A 69 13.91 -5.79 -15.83
CA THR A 69 14.99 -6.81 -15.82
C THR A 69 16.30 -6.27 -16.38
N GLU A 70 16.28 -5.69 -17.58
CA GLU A 70 17.50 -5.21 -18.25
C GLU A 70 18.11 -4.01 -17.52
N ARG A 71 17.27 -3.08 -17.03
CA ARG A 71 17.71 -1.92 -16.27
C ARG A 71 18.46 -2.35 -15.01
N VAL A 72 17.89 -3.28 -14.26
CA VAL A 72 18.51 -3.83 -13.04
C VAL A 72 19.81 -4.56 -13.38
N ARG A 73 19.84 -5.42 -14.42
CA ARG A 73 21.09 -6.10 -14.82
C ARG A 73 22.22 -5.12 -15.15
N GLN A 74 21.92 -4.06 -15.90
CA GLN A 74 22.90 -3.03 -16.26
C GLN A 74 23.45 -2.26 -15.06
N GLU A 75 22.63 -2.01 -14.04
CA GLU A 75 23.03 -1.34 -12.80
C GLU A 75 24.15 -2.12 -12.09
N PHE A 76 24.01 -3.44 -11.99
CA PHE A 76 24.96 -4.29 -11.26
C PHE A 76 26.18 -4.71 -12.08
N THR A 77 26.09 -4.80 -13.42
CA THR A 77 27.26 -5.04 -14.28
C THR A 77 28.27 -3.88 -14.19
N LYS A 78 27.80 -2.63 -14.06
CA LYS A 78 28.68 -1.46 -13.90
C LYS A 78 29.34 -1.38 -12.52
N GLN A 79 28.71 -1.91 -11.47
CA GLN A 79 29.30 -2.00 -10.13
C GLN A 79 30.44 -3.04 -10.08
N GLN A 80 30.26 -4.21 -10.68
CA GLN A 80 31.32 -5.22 -10.76
C GLN A 80 32.55 -4.72 -11.54
N GLN A 81 32.35 -3.91 -12.58
CA GLN A 81 33.47 -3.28 -13.31
C GLN A 81 34.22 -2.25 -12.47
N LYS A 82 33.54 -1.51 -11.58
CA LYS A 82 34.19 -0.57 -10.65
C LYS A 82 35.02 -1.28 -9.58
N GLU A 83 34.56 -2.43 -9.09
CA GLU A 83 35.32 -3.25 -8.15
C GLU A 83 36.51 -3.94 -8.83
N ALA A 84 36.36 -4.42 -10.06
CA ALA A 84 37.43 -5.05 -10.83
C ALA A 84 38.50 -4.07 -11.36
N PHE A 85 38.18 -2.77 -11.50
CA PHE A 85 39.13 -1.73 -11.93
C PHE A 85 39.91 -1.11 -10.76
N ASN A 86 39.48 -1.34 -9.51
CA ASN A 86 40.14 -0.85 -8.30
C ASN A 86 41.02 -1.91 -7.60
N VAL A 87 41.29 -3.04 -8.27
CA VAL A 87 42.25 -4.10 -7.87
C VAL A 87 43.37 -4.13 -8.89
#